data_AF-A0A392W012-F1
#
_entry.id   AF-A0A392W012-F1
#
_cell.length_a   1.000
_cell.length_b   1.000
_cell.length_c   1.000
_cell.angle_alpha   90.00
_cell.angle_beta   90.00
_cell.angle_gamma   90.00
#
_symmetry.space_group_name_H-M   'P 1'
#
loop_
_entity.id
_entity.type
_entity.pdbx_description
1 polymer ?
#
loop_
_entity_poly.entity_id
_entity_poly.type
_entity_poly.pdbx_seq_one_letter_code
_entity_poly.pdbx_strand_id
1 'polypeptide(L)' 'DAVSHWGTPESVSEIRSFLGLAGYYRRFIEGFSKLALPLTKLTRKEQALFGMVIARRVFKNSKED' A
#
# COMPACT_ATOMS: atom_id res chain seq x y z
N ASP A 1 11.49 2.98 -20.22
CA ASP A 1 11.38 2.31 -18.91
C ASP A 1 9.96 2.30 -18.40
N ALA A 2 9.50 1.15 -17.90
CA ALA A 2 8.13 0.98 -17.39
C ALA A 2 7.87 1.78 -16.10
N VAL A 3 8.90 1.98 -15.27
CA VAL A 3 8.81 2.73 -14.00
C VAL A 3 8.69 4.25 -14.23
N SER A 4 9.30 4.78 -15.29
CA SER A 4 9.27 6.22 -15.59
C SER A 4 7.97 6.69 -16.23
N HIS A 5 7.16 5.78 -16.77
CA HIS A 5 5.81 6.06 -17.29
C HIS A 5 4.71 5.64 -16.31
N TRP A 6 5.09 5.26 -15.08
CA TRP A 6 4.12 4.87 -14.07
C TRP A 6 3.33 6.12 -13.65
N GLY A 7 2.02 6.12 -13.87
CA GLY A 7 1.14 7.19 -13.43
C GLY A 7 1.15 7.36 -11.91
N THR A 8 0.65 8.50 -11.43
CA THR A 8 0.47 8.71 -9.99
C THR A 8 -0.41 7.60 -9.42
N PRO A 9 0.09 6.78 -8.48
CA PRO A 9 -0.70 5.67 -7.94
C PRO A 9 -1.89 6.21 -7.14
N GLU A 10 -3.10 5.76 -7.48
CA GLU A 10 -4.34 6.21 -6.85
C GLU A 10 -4.80 5.27 -5.73
N SER A 11 -4.25 4.05 -5.71
CA SER A 11 -4.61 3.02 -4.74
C SER A 11 -3.41 2.51 -3.93
N VAL A 12 -3.66 2.05 -2.72
CA VAL A 12 -2.62 1.45 -1.87
C VAL A 12 -2.11 0.12 -2.45
N SER A 13 -2.94 -0.56 -3.25
CA SER A 13 -2.52 -1.74 -4.03
C SER A 13 -1.46 -1.37 -5.05
N GLU A 14 -1.65 -0.29 -5.81
CA GLU A 14 -0.65 0.22 -6.76
C GLU A 14 0.63 0.68 -6.05
N ILE A 15 0.52 1.34 -4.89
CA ILE A 15 1.70 1.71 -4.09
C ILE A 15 2.47 0.47 -3.64
N ARG A 16 1.79 -0.61 -3.23
CA ARG A 16 2.43 -1.89 -2.89
C ARG A 16 3.10 -2.55 -4.09
N SER A 17 2.42 -2.59 -5.24
CA SER A 17 2.97 -3.12 -6.49
C SER A 17 4.20 -2.35 -6.95
N PHE A 18 4.15 -1.01 -6.86
CA PHE A 18 5.31 -0.14 -7.12
C PHE A 18 6.46 -0.42 -6.17
N LEU A 19 6.21 -0.50 -4.86
CA LEU A 19 7.25 -0.83 -3.87
C LEU A 19 7.87 -2.22 -4.11
N GLY A 20 7.07 -3.19 -4.56
CA GLY A 20 7.54 -4.53 -4.95
C GLY A 20 8.48 -4.48 -6.16
N LEU A 21 8.08 -3.77 -7.21
CA LEU A 21 8.89 -3.59 -8.42
C LEU A 21 10.16 -2.77 -8.14
N ALA A 22 10.03 -1.64 -7.46
CA ALA A 22 11.15 -0.77 -7.12
C ALA A 22 12.11 -1.44 -6.11
N GLY A 23 11.61 -2.37 -5.30
CA GLY A 23 12.40 -3.20 -4.39
C GLY A 23 13.45 -4.06 -5.11
N TYR A 24 13.18 -4.49 -6.36
CA TYR A 24 14.16 -5.19 -7.19
C TYR A 24 15.39 -4.32 -7.50
N TYR A 25 15.19 -3.03 -7.73
CA TYR A 25 16.24 -2.08 -8.09
C TYR A 25 16.89 -1.38 -6.89
N ARG A 26 16.47 -1.69 -5.65
CA ARG A 26 16.90 -0.98 -4.43
C ARG A 26 18.42 -0.89 -4.23
N ARG A 27 19.19 -1.85 -4.78
CA ARG A 27 20.66 -1.90 -4.66
C ARG A 27 21.37 -0.85 -5.52
N PHE A 28 20.67 -0.32 -6.52
CA PHE A 28 21.19 0.65 -7.47
C PHE A 28 20.65 2.07 -7.22
N ILE A 29 19.75 2.23 -6.23
CA ILE A 29 19.12 3.51 -5.89
C ILE A 29 19.63 3.93 -4.51
N GLU A 30 20.55 4.90 -4.50
CA GLU A 30 21.05 5.46 -3.25
C GLU A 30 19.90 6.10 -2.44
N GLY A 31 19.83 5.79 -1.15
CA GLY A 31 18.78 6.33 -0.29
C GLY A 31 17.38 5.76 -0.54
N PHE A 32 17.24 4.66 -1.28
CA PHE A 32 15.95 4.00 -1.56
C PHE A 32 15.07 3.85 -0.31
N SER A 33 15.66 3.41 0.81
CA SER A 33 14.95 3.24 2.08
C SER A 33 14.30 4.53 2.58
N LYS A 34 14.90 5.71 2.35
CA LYS A 34 14.33 7.01 2.75
C LYS A 34 13.09 7.37 1.92
N LEU A 35 13.09 7.01 0.63
CA LEU A 35 11.95 7.21 -0.28
C LEU A 35 10.83 6.20 -0.03
N ALA A 36 11.18 4.93 0.23
CA ALA A 36 10.23 3.86 0.47
C ALA A 36 9.56 3.93 1.85
N LEU A 37 10.20 4.57 2.84
CA LEU A 37 9.70 4.67 4.22
C LEU A 37 8.30 5.31 4.33
N PRO A 38 8.03 6.51 3.79
CA PRO A 38 6.70 7.14 3.86
C PRO A 38 5.64 6.30 3.15
N LEU A 39 5.95 5.73 1.99
CA LEU A 39 5.04 4.87 1.22
C LEU A 39 4.70 3.57 1.97
N THR A 40 5.69 2.99 2.64
CA THR A 40 5.52 1.79 3.46
C THR A 40 4.69 2.08 4.72
N LYS A 41 4.78 3.30 5.29
CA LYS A 41 3.93 3.72 6.42
C LYS A 41 2.48 3.94 5.98
N LEU A 42 2.27 4.54 4.81
CA LEU A 42 0.95 4.71 4.19
C LEU A 42 0.25 3.37 3.98
N THR A 43 0.97 2.37 3.48
CA THR A 43 0.38 1.06 3.16
C THR A 43 0.11 0.19 4.40
N ARG A 44 0.85 0.36 5.50
CA ARG A 44 0.63 -0.35 6.77
C ARG A 44 -0.61 0.13 7.53
N LYS A 45 -0.93 1.44 7.48
CA LYS A 45 -2.11 1.99 8.16
C LYS A 45 -3.44 1.45 7.61
N GLU A 46 -3.43 0.92 6.39
CA GLU A 46 -4.62 0.44 5.71
C GLU A 46 -5.02 -1.00 6.08
N GLN A 47 -4.13 -1.83 6.65
CA GLN A 47 -4.59 -3.12 7.22
C GLN A 47 -5.54 -2.91 8.40
N ALA A 48 -5.37 -1.82 9.14
CA ALA A 48 -6.33 -1.40 10.15
C ALA A 48 -7.64 -0.89 9.51
N LEU A 49 -7.59 -0.24 8.34
CA LEU A 49 -8.78 0.24 7.63
C LEU A 49 -9.58 -0.92 7.01
N PHE A 50 -8.91 -1.87 6.36
CA PHE A 50 -9.55 -3.08 5.83
C PHE A 50 -10.12 -3.94 6.97
N GLY A 51 -9.35 -4.16 8.03
CA GLY A 51 -9.83 -4.81 9.25
C GLY A 51 -11.04 -4.09 9.88
N MET A 52 -11.03 -2.75 9.93
CA MET A 52 -12.16 -1.94 10.40
C MET A 52 -13.38 -2.07 9.48
N VAL A 53 -13.21 -2.05 8.16
CA VAL A 53 -14.33 -2.18 7.19
C VAL A 53 -14.97 -3.56 7.28
N ILE A 54 -14.16 -4.61 7.40
CA ILE A 54 -14.65 -5.99 7.59
C ILE A 54 -15.32 -6.13 8.95
N ALA A 55 -14.70 -5.66 10.04
CA ALA A 55 -15.29 -5.69 11.38
C ALA A 55 -16.61 -4.92 11.44
N ARG A 56 -16.71 -3.77 10.75
CA ARG A 56 -17.94 -2.97 10.66
C ARG A 56 -19.04 -3.70 9.88
N ARG A 57 -18.69 -4.40 8.80
CA ARG A 57 -19.65 -5.20 8.01
C ARG A 57 -20.15 -6.40 8.79
N VAL A 58 -19.26 -7.11 9.47
CA VAL A 58 -19.62 -8.22 10.37
C VAL A 58 -20.51 -7.73 11.50
N PHE A 59 -20.13 -6.63 12.18
CA PHE A 59 -20.91 -6.05 13.27
C PHE A 59 -22.30 -5.59 12.84
N LYS A 60 -22.45 -5.08 11.61
CA LYS A 60 -23.76 -4.66 11.08
C LYS A 60 -24.66 -5.86 10.80
N ASN A 61 -24.13 -6.92 10.19
CA ASN A 61 -24.90 -8.13 9.89
C ASN A 61 -25.33 -8.87 11.17
N SER A 62 -24.50 -8.86 12.22
CA SER A 62 -24.84 -9.49 13.52
C SER A 62 -25.87 -8.73 14.37
N LYS A 63 -26.37 -7.58 13.89
CA LYS A 63 -27.45 -6.80 14.53
C LYS A 63 -28.78 -6.92 13.79
N GLU A 64 -28.79 -7.60 12.64
CA GLU A 64 -29.97 -7.78 11.79
C GLU A 64 -30.55 -9.22 11.87
N ASP A 65 -29.95 -10.10 12.68
CA ASP A 65 -30.44 -11.44 13.07
C ASP A 65 -30.98 -11.47 14.52
#